data_AF-A0A955RBF4-F1
#
_entry.id   AF-A0A955RBF4-F1
#
_cell.length_a   1.000
_cell.length_b   1.000
_cell.length_c   1.000
_cell.angle_alpha   90.00
_cell.angle_beta   90.00
_cell.angle_gamma   90.00
#
_symmetry.space_group_name_H-M   'P 1'
#
loop_
_entity.id
_entity.type
_entity.pdbx_description
1 polymer ?
#
loop_
_entity_poly.entity_id
_entity_poly.type
_entity_poly.pdbx_seq_one_letter_code
_entity_poly.pdbx_strand_id
1 'polypeptide(L)'
;MRVTARMVSSRDRGAPAALGLTLASTVFVASYAGQRLWSALRGEPDWTEIIVSAHTPYYWRCGVALLQGGLVGLAAGLGTSTELAATVLRFAPVWVPAVVLPMALAMAAVP
;
A
#
# COMPACT_ATOMS: atom_id res chain seq x y z
N MET A 1 -13.60 -40.20 3.07
CA MET A 1 -12.88 -38.94 2.78
C MET A 1 -12.31 -38.41 4.09
N ARG A 2 -10.99 -38.51 4.30
CA ARG A 2 -10.33 -37.91 5.48
C ARG A 2 -10.18 -36.43 5.20
N VAL A 3 -11.01 -35.61 5.83
CA VAL A 3 -10.77 -34.16 5.95
C VAL A 3 -9.57 -34.03 6.88
N THR A 4 -8.38 -33.91 6.31
CA THR A 4 -7.18 -33.52 7.04
C THR A 4 -7.40 -32.09 7.53
N ALA A 5 -7.85 -31.95 8.78
CA ALA A 5 -7.84 -30.69 9.50
C ALA A 5 -6.39 -30.22 9.59
N ARG A 6 -5.98 -29.37 8.64
CA ARG A 6 -4.66 -28.75 8.65
C ARG A 6 -4.66 -27.80 9.85
N MET A 7 -3.89 -28.15 10.88
CA MET A 7 -3.69 -27.27 12.03
C MET A 7 -3.13 -25.94 11.52
N VAL A 8 -3.95 -24.89 11.58
CA VAL A 8 -3.54 -23.51 11.27
C VAL A 8 -2.51 -23.11 12.32
N SER A 9 -1.26 -22.91 11.89
CA SER A 9 -0.17 -22.50 12.75
C SER A 9 -0.52 -21.16 13.41
N SER A 10 -0.03 -20.90 14.62
CA SER A 10 -0.19 -19.59 15.27
C SER A 10 0.36 -18.44 14.41
N ARG A 11 1.35 -18.71 13.54
CA ARG A 11 1.88 -17.76 12.54
C ARG A 11 0.87 -17.39 11.46
N ASP A 12 -0.03 -18.30 11.10
CA ASP A 12 -0.96 -18.08 9.98
C ASP A 12 -2.16 -17.23 10.40
N ARG A 13 -2.50 -17.17 11.69
CA ARG A 13 -3.64 -16.39 12.20
C ARG A 13 -3.54 -14.90 11.90
N GLY A 14 -2.32 -14.37 11.75
CA GLY A 14 -2.08 -12.98 11.36
C GLY A 14 -2.07 -12.72 9.85
N ALA A 15 -2.10 -13.76 9.01
CA ALA A 15 -2.01 -13.63 7.56
C ALA A 15 -3.12 -12.75 6.94
N PRO A 16 -4.39 -12.82 7.37
CA PRO A 16 -5.45 -11.98 6.79
C PRO A 16 -5.23 -10.49 7.07
N ALA A 17 -4.85 -10.14 8.30
CA ALA A 17 -4.50 -8.76 8.67
C ALA A 17 -3.25 -8.25 7.93
N ALA A 18 -2.22 -9.10 7.84
CA ALA A 18 -0.98 -8.78 7.11
C ALA A 18 -1.22 -8.58 5.61
N LEU A 19 -2.09 -9.39 5.00
CA LEU A 19 -2.52 -9.23 3.61
C LEU A 19 -3.23 -7.88 3.43
N GLY A 20 -4.18 -7.58 4.31
CA GLY A 20 -4.93 -6.33 4.28
C GLY A 20 -4.04 -5.09 4.31
N LEU A 21 -3.07 -5.07 5.24
CA LEU A 21 -2.06 -4.02 5.33
C LEU A 21 -1.18 -3.95 4.08
N THR A 22 -0.69 -5.10 3.61
CA THR A 22 0.21 -5.16 2.44
C THR A 22 -0.48 -4.62 1.19
N LEU A 23 -1.74 -4.99 0.94
CA LEU A 23 -2.51 -4.51 -0.20
C LEU A 23 -2.80 -3.01 -0.09
N ALA A 24 -3.20 -2.54 1.09
CA ALA A 24 -3.43 -1.11 1.33
C ALA A 24 -2.19 -0.27 1.08
N SER A 25 -1.04 -0.68 1.62
CA SER A 25 0.25 -0.01 1.37
C SER A 25 0.63 -0.05 -0.11
N THR A 26 0.42 -1.19 -0.78
CA THR A 26 0.72 -1.33 -2.22
C THR A 26 -0.11 -0.37 -3.06
N VAL A 27 -1.43 -0.29 -2.81
CA VAL A 27 -2.34 0.63 -3.52
C VAL A 27 -1.96 2.08 -3.27
N PHE A 28 -1.66 2.43 -2.01
CA PHE A 28 -1.22 3.79 -1.67
C PHE A 28 0.06 4.18 -2.42
N VAL A 29 1.09 3.33 -2.38
CA VAL A 29 2.37 3.57 -3.04
C VAL A 29 2.20 3.66 -4.55
N ALA A 30 1.44 2.77 -5.17
CA ALA A 30 1.18 2.80 -6.61
C ALA A 30 0.42 4.07 -7.04
N SER A 31 -0.60 4.47 -6.27
CA SER A 31 -1.38 5.69 -6.52
C SER A 31 -0.48 6.93 -6.42
N TYR A 32 0.37 7.01 -5.40
CA TYR A 32 1.32 8.10 -5.24
C TYR A 32 2.35 8.15 -6.37
N ALA A 33 2.97 7.01 -6.71
CA ALA A 33 3.94 6.92 -7.80
C ALA A 33 3.32 7.39 -9.12
N GLY A 34 2.07 7.00 -9.38
CA GLY A 34 1.29 7.48 -10.52
C GLY A 34 1.04 8.99 -10.51
N GLN A 35 0.67 9.56 -9.36
CA GLN A 35 0.52 11.00 -9.20
C GLN A 35 1.83 11.76 -9.47
N ARG A 36 2.95 11.30 -8.90
CA ARG A 36 4.26 11.94 -9.12
C ARG A 36 4.73 11.82 -10.56
N LEU A 37 4.58 10.66 -11.19
CA LEU A 37 4.92 10.48 -12.61
C LEU A 37 4.03 11.36 -13.51
N TRP A 38 2.75 11.49 -13.17
CA TRP A 38 1.84 12.38 -13.88
C TRP A 38 2.21 13.86 -13.73
N SER A 39 2.59 14.30 -12.53
CA SER A 39 3.13 15.64 -12.28
C SER A 39 4.41 15.88 -13.08
N ALA A 40 5.32 14.89 -13.15
CA ALA A 40 6.53 14.97 -13.95
C ALA A 40 6.23 15.24 -15.44
N LEU A 41 5.16 14.63 -15.96
CA LEU A 41 4.77 14.72 -17.38
C LEU A 41 4.01 16.01 -17.72
N ARG A 42 3.28 16.60 -16.77
CA ARG A 42 2.46 17.82 -17.01
C ARG A 42 3.07 19.11 -16.47
N GLY A 43 4.18 19.03 -15.76
CA GLY A 43 4.73 20.14 -14.99
C GLY A 43 4.04 20.27 -13.64
N GLU A 44 4.84 20.44 -12.59
CA GLU A 44 4.34 20.62 -11.22
C GLU A 44 4.13 22.12 -10.97
N PRO A 45 3.02 22.54 -10.32
CA PRO A 45 2.87 23.90 -9.82
C PRO A 45 4.03 24.25 -8.89
N ASP A 46 4.52 25.49 -8.91
CA ASP A 46 5.66 25.88 -8.09
C ASP A 46 5.37 25.59 -6.60
N TRP A 47 6.36 25.07 -5.88
CA TRP A 47 6.18 24.61 -4.49
C TRP A 47 5.70 25.76 -3.58
N THR A 48 6.03 26.99 -3.94
CA THR A 48 5.58 28.23 -3.31
C THR A 48 4.06 28.43 -3.44
N GLU A 49 3.46 28.13 -4.59
CA GLU A 49 2.00 28.17 -4.80
C GLU A 49 1.27 27.07 -4.00
N ILE A 50 1.90 25.90 -3.86
CA ILE A 50 1.34 24.78 -3.10
C ILE A 50 1.34 25.08 -1.60
N ILE A 51 2.41 25.65 -1.06
CA ILE A 51 2.48 26.02 0.37
C ILE A 51 1.45 27.11 0.71
N VAL A 52 1.24 28.08 -0.19
CA VAL A 52 0.30 29.18 0.04
C VAL A 52 -1.16 28.71 -0.10
N SER A 53 -1.45 27.74 -0.96
CA SER A 53 -2.82 27.24 -1.19
C SER A 53 -3.22 26.06 -0.29
N ALA A 54 -2.29 25.21 0.13
CA ALA A 54 -2.57 24.02 0.91
C ALA A 54 -2.50 24.28 2.43
N HIS A 55 -3.67 24.48 3.05
CA HIS A 55 -3.81 24.60 4.51
C HIS A 55 -3.35 23.35 5.30
N THR A 56 -3.11 22.23 4.61
CA THR A 56 -2.58 20.99 5.20
C THR A 56 -1.37 20.58 4.38
N PRO A 57 -0.19 20.44 4.99
CA PRO A 57 0.99 19.99 4.28
C PRO A 57 0.76 18.64 3.59
N TYR A 58 1.31 18.49 2.39
CA TYR A 58 1.09 17.31 1.54
C TYR A 58 1.42 15.99 2.26
N TYR A 59 2.52 15.94 3.02
CA TYR A 59 2.91 14.76 3.81
C TYR A 59 1.88 14.36 4.86
N TRP A 60 1.11 15.32 5.40
CA TRP A 60 0.03 15.05 6.36
C TRP A 60 -1.15 14.36 5.67
N ARG A 61 -1.52 14.80 4.46
CA ARG A 61 -2.58 14.18 3.65
C ARG A 61 -2.20 12.74 3.28
N CYS A 62 -0.93 12.52 2.91
CA CYS A 62 -0.37 11.19 2.68
C CYS A 62 -0.46 10.31 3.94
N GLY A 63 -0.10 10.85 5.11
CA GLY A 63 -0.20 10.14 6.38
C GLY A 63 -1.63 9.74 6.74
N VAL A 64 -2.59 10.66 6.60
CA VAL A 64 -4.02 10.38 6.86
C VAL A 64 -4.56 9.34 5.88
N ALA A 65 -4.24 9.45 4.58
CA ALA A 65 -4.66 8.49 3.57
C ALA A 65 -4.04 7.10 3.80
N LEU A 66 -2.78 7.03 4.24
CA LEU A 66 -2.13 5.77 4.60
C LEU A 66 -2.75 5.13 5.84
N LEU A 67 -3.12 5.93 6.85
CA LEU A 67 -3.83 5.43 8.03
C LEU A 67 -5.24 4.92 7.68
N GLN A 68 -6.01 5.69 6.91
CA GLN A 68 -7.35 5.28 6.48
C GLN A 68 -7.30 4.03 5.59
N GLY A 69 -6.42 4.03 4.59
CA GLY A 69 -6.21 2.88 3.71
C GLY A 69 -5.73 1.66 4.48
N GLY A 70 -4.79 1.84 5.41
CA GLY A 70 -4.30 0.79 6.28
C GLY A 70 -5.40 0.17 7.14
N LEU A 71 -6.23 0.99 7.80
CA LEU A 71 -7.35 0.53 8.63
C LEU A 71 -8.43 -0.19 7.81
N VAL A 72 -8.82 0.38 6.66
CA VAL A 72 -9.79 -0.26 5.75
C VAL A 72 -9.23 -1.55 5.17
N GLY A 73 -7.96 -1.56 4.79
CA GLY A 73 -7.26 -2.76 4.32
C GLY A 73 -7.20 -3.84 5.38
N LEU A 74 -6.88 -3.49 6.63
CA LEU A 74 -6.90 -4.41 7.77
C LEU A 74 -8.29 -5.01 7.97
N ALA A 75 -9.33 -4.18 7.98
CA ALA A 75 -10.72 -4.62 8.12
C ALA A 75 -11.16 -5.57 6.98
N ALA A 76 -10.81 -5.24 5.73
CA ALA A 76 -11.08 -6.10 4.57
C ALA A 76 -10.26 -7.41 4.63
N GLY A 77 -9.01 -7.31 5.09
CA GLY A 77 -8.12 -8.44 5.29
C GLY A 77 -8.68 -9.45 6.28
N LEU A 78 -9.28 -9.00 7.39
CA LEU A 78 -9.91 -9.87 8.38
C LEU A 78 -11.10 -10.69 7.82
N GLY A 79 -11.72 -10.24 6.72
CA GLY A 79 -12.74 -11.01 5.99
C GLY A 79 -12.18 -12.10 5.06
N THR A 80 -10.86 -12.20 4.92
CA THR A 80 -10.20 -13.12 3.99
C THR A 80 -9.82 -14.44 4.68
N SER A 81 -9.97 -15.57 3.97
CA SER A 81 -9.57 -16.86 4.53
C SER A 81 -8.05 -16.91 4.76
N THR A 82 -7.65 -17.56 5.85
CA THR A 82 -6.26 -17.63 6.30
C THR A 82 -5.36 -18.31 5.26
N GLU A 83 -5.87 -19.35 4.60
CA GLU A 83 -5.16 -20.08 3.55
C GLU A 83 -4.95 -19.24 2.28
N LEU A 84 -5.98 -18.48 1.87
CA LEU A 84 -5.87 -17.57 0.74
C LEU A 84 -4.87 -16.46 1.05
N ALA A 85 -4.95 -15.87 2.24
CA ALA A 85 -4.04 -14.81 2.66
C ALA A 85 -2.59 -15.27 2.70
N ALA A 86 -2.32 -16.46 3.27
CA ALA A 86 -0.99 -17.04 3.28
C ALA A 86 -0.48 -17.39 1.86
N THR A 87 -1.37 -17.82 0.97
CA THR A 87 -1.01 -18.12 -0.43
C THR A 87 -0.63 -16.87 -1.19
N VAL A 88 -1.41 -15.80 -1.04
CA VAL A 88 -1.13 -14.53 -1.70
C VAL A 88 0.16 -13.94 -1.14
N LEU A 89 0.33 -13.83 0.19
CA LEU A 89 1.52 -13.25 0.83
C LEU A 89 2.85 -13.91 0.42
N ARG A 90 2.85 -15.15 -0.06
CA ARG A 90 4.07 -15.79 -0.62
C ARG A 90 4.64 -15.07 -1.84
N PHE A 91 3.81 -14.35 -2.58
CA PHE A 91 4.25 -13.56 -3.73
C PHE A 91 4.57 -12.11 -3.38
N ALA A 92 4.42 -11.70 -2.11
CA ALA A 92 4.81 -10.37 -1.64
C ALA A 92 6.26 -10.00 -1.95
N PRO A 93 7.26 -10.91 -1.82
CA PRO A 93 8.64 -10.61 -2.20
C PRO A 93 8.83 -10.26 -3.68
N VAL A 94 7.86 -10.59 -4.56
CA VAL A 94 7.92 -10.26 -5.99
C VAL A 94 7.21 -8.94 -6.27
N TRP A 95 5.95 -8.79 -5.83
CA TRP A 95 5.17 -7.60 -6.18
C TRP A 95 5.56 -6.36 -5.35
N VAL A 96 5.99 -6.53 -4.10
CA VAL A 96 6.34 -5.37 -3.23
C VAL A 96 7.50 -4.60 -3.83
N PRO A 97 8.64 -5.22 -4.20
CA PRO A 97 9.71 -4.51 -4.90
C PRO A 97 9.25 -3.94 -6.25
N ALA A 98 8.39 -4.64 -6.99
CA ALA A 98 7.87 -4.15 -8.27
C ALA A 98 7.04 -2.87 -8.14
N VAL A 99 6.48 -2.57 -6.97
CA VAL A 99 5.73 -1.33 -6.70
C VAL A 99 6.59 -0.28 -5.98
N VAL A 100 7.48 -0.70 -5.10
CA VAL A 100 8.39 0.21 -4.36
C VAL A 100 9.48 0.78 -5.27
N LEU A 101 10.00 0.02 -6.23
CA LEU A 101 11.06 0.50 -7.12
C LEU A 101 10.59 1.64 -8.05
N PRO A 102 9.45 1.54 -8.75
CA PRO A 102 8.91 2.66 -9.52
C PRO A 102 8.61 3.89 -8.67
N MET A 103 8.12 3.69 -7.44
CA MET A 103 7.89 4.78 -6.49
C MET A 103 9.20 5.51 -6.14
N ALA A 104 10.24 4.77 -5.78
CA ALA A 104 11.54 5.34 -5.46
C ALA A 104 12.11 6.13 -6.65
N LEU A 105 11.95 5.60 -7.87
CA LEU A 105 12.33 6.30 -9.11
C LEU A 105 11.48 7.55 -9.35
N ALA A 106 10.18 7.51 -9.10
CA ALA A 106 9.28 8.66 -9.25
C ALA A 106 9.63 9.78 -8.26
N MET A 107 9.95 9.45 -7.01
CA MET A 107 10.41 10.44 -6.02
C MET A 107 11.80 10.98 -6.34
N ALA A 108 12.70 10.18 -6.91
CA ALA A 108 14.01 10.66 -7.35
C ALA A 108 13.92 11.59 -8.57
N ALA A 109 12.95 11.34 -9.46
CA ALA A 109 12.73 12.16 -10.65
C ALA A 109 11.97 13.47 -10.38
N VAL A 110 11.16 13.51 -9.32
CA VAL A 110 10.33 14.65 -8.93
C VAL A 110 10.51 14.92 -7.43
N PRO A 111 11.52 15.74 -7.03
CA PRO A 111 11.76 16.08 -5.63
C PRO A 111 10.56 16.79 -4.99
#